data_AF-A0A6A4IY23-F1
#
_entry.id   AF-A0A6A4IY23-F1
#
_cell.length_a   1.000
_cell.length_b   1.000
_cell.length_c   1.000
_cell.angle_alpha   90.00
_cell.angle_beta   90.00
_cell.angle_gamma   90.00
#
_symmetry.space_group_name_H-M   'P 1'
#
loop_
_entity.id
_entity.type
_entity.pdbx_description
1 polymer ?
#
loop_
_entity_poly.entity_id
_entity_poly.type
_entity_poly.pdbx_seq_one_letter_code
_entity_poly.pdbx_strand_id
1 'polypeptide(L)'
;MSPSPFSQVQVRWRKKPRWLPVAKSKMFKVPERKRPPSDEHEELKRLHNQYRTEMKSLRLFFSERTKAMSTGEEVLAEIAKREEDAHQEAVRINAEWNARVAEHREKLLAEEKEREVEEILEAVEKARKAALEMKMKAEEIVRQEKERAKNYITPENIDEAINKALDNPVDHEFAIDLDENIIKGRRTKPVQKEQEEIQKVAMSA
;
A
#
# COMPACT_ATOMS: atom_id res chain seq x y z
N MET A 1 20.18 -17.35 20.61
CA MET A 1 21.55 -17.90 20.73
C MET A 1 22.53 -16.76 20.98
N SER A 2 22.91 -16.53 22.23
CA SER A 2 23.95 -15.57 22.58
C SER A 2 25.31 -16.10 22.08
N PRO A 3 26.15 -15.27 21.44
CA PRO A 3 27.45 -15.71 20.97
C PRO A 3 28.35 -16.06 22.17
N SER A 4 29.02 -17.22 22.08
CA SER A 4 29.96 -17.75 23.07
C SER A 4 30.99 -16.68 23.51
N PRO A 5 31.25 -16.53 24.82
CA PRO A 5 32.15 -15.51 25.37
C PRO A 5 33.64 -15.71 25.01
N PHE A 6 33.99 -16.80 24.33
CA PHE A 6 35.36 -17.12 23.93
C PHE A 6 35.74 -16.72 22.50
N SER A 7 34.87 -16.06 21.75
CA SER A 7 35.23 -15.43 20.47
C SER A 7 35.86 -14.04 20.66
N GLN A 8 36.78 -13.90 21.61
CA GLN A 8 37.75 -12.79 21.56
C GLN A 8 38.67 -13.04 20.36
N VAL A 9 38.23 -12.63 19.17
CA VAL A 9 39.13 -12.33 18.07
C VAL A 9 39.95 -11.14 18.56
N GLN A 10 41.08 -11.43 19.20
CA GLN A 10 42.05 -10.41 19.58
C GLN A 10 42.43 -9.68 18.29
N VAL A 11 41.97 -8.45 18.12
CA VAL A 11 42.44 -7.56 17.06
C VAL A 11 43.95 -7.44 17.27
N ARG A 12 44.74 -8.12 16.44
CA ARG A 12 46.20 -8.21 16.59
C ARG A 12 46.84 -6.87 16.21
N TRP A 13 46.64 -5.83 17.01
CA TRP A 13 47.38 -4.56 16.91
C TRP A 13 48.90 -4.74 17.13
N ARG A 14 49.36 -5.93 17.55
CA ARG A 14 50.78 -6.26 17.74
C ARG A 14 51.55 -6.65 16.48
N LYS A 15 50.91 -6.94 15.34
CA LYS A 15 51.60 -7.37 14.11
C LYS A 15 51.35 -6.40 12.97
N LYS A 16 52.37 -6.19 12.12
CA LYS A 16 52.26 -5.35 10.92
C LYS A 16 51.20 -5.93 9.97
N PRO A 17 50.26 -5.12 9.44
CA PRO A 17 49.25 -5.57 8.51
C PRO A 17 49.88 -5.96 7.17
N ARG A 18 49.19 -6.80 6.39
CA ARG A 18 49.71 -7.39 5.13
C ARG A 18 50.06 -6.35 4.06
N TRP A 19 49.38 -5.19 4.03
CA TRP A 19 49.62 -4.11 3.07
C TRP A 19 50.82 -3.22 3.41
N LEU A 20 51.37 -3.33 4.63
CA LEU A 20 52.53 -2.54 5.02
C LEU A 20 53.81 -3.25 4.55
N PRO A 21 54.72 -2.57 3.83
CA PRO A 21 55.94 -3.21 3.37
C PRO A 21 56.84 -3.63 4.54
N VAL A 22 57.65 -4.66 4.30
CA VAL A 22 58.70 -5.07 5.23
C VAL A 22 59.71 -3.92 5.41
N ALA A 23 60.21 -3.72 6.62
CA ALA A 23 61.22 -2.68 6.87
C ALA A 23 62.47 -2.94 6.03
N LYS A 24 63.10 -1.88 5.49
CA LYS A 24 64.28 -1.98 4.61
C LYS A 24 65.40 -2.85 5.22
N SER A 25 65.62 -2.75 6.52
CA SER A 25 66.60 -3.55 7.28
C SER A 25 66.28 -5.05 7.42
N LYS A 26 65.04 -5.46 7.12
CA LYS A 26 64.55 -6.84 7.22
C LYS A 26 64.27 -7.48 5.85
N MET A 27 64.23 -6.70 4.76
CA MET A 27 63.91 -7.23 3.42
C MET A 27 64.85 -8.34 2.96
N PHE A 28 66.14 -8.24 3.32
CA PHE A 28 67.17 -9.19 2.90
C PHE A 28 67.83 -9.92 4.08
N LYS A 29 67.26 -9.81 5.29
CA LYS A 29 67.84 -10.46 6.48
C LYS A 29 67.41 -11.92 6.54
N VAL A 30 68.33 -12.83 6.23
CA VAL A 30 68.12 -14.29 6.42
C VAL A 30 68.41 -14.65 7.89
N PRO A 31 67.44 -15.24 8.63
CA PRO A 31 67.69 -15.70 9.99
C PRO A 31 68.63 -16.91 9.99
N GLU A 32 69.73 -16.82 10.74
CA GLU A 32 70.65 -17.93 10.95
C GLU A 32 70.01 -18.99 11.85
N ARG A 33 70.04 -20.25 11.41
CA ARG A 33 69.55 -21.39 12.20
C ARG A 33 70.68 -21.92 13.07
N LYS A 34 70.56 -21.74 14.39
CA LYS A 34 71.47 -22.36 15.36
C LYS A 34 71.29 -23.88 15.31
N ARG A 35 72.37 -24.63 15.04
CA ARG A 35 72.36 -26.09 15.08
C ARG A 35 72.78 -26.55 16.47
N PRO A 36 71.93 -27.26 17.23
CA PRO A 36 72.37 -27.90 18.46
C PRO A 36 73.38 -29.03 18.15
N PRO A 37 74.13 -29.50 19.14
CA PRO A 37 74.87 -30.76 19.05
C PRO A 37 73.96 -31.92 18.61
N SER A 38 74.51 -32.92 17.91
CA SER A 38 73.71 -34.04 17.37
C SER A 38 72.99 -34.81 18.46
N ASP A 39 73.71 -35.13 19.54
CA ASP A 39 73.23 -35.95 20.65
C ASP A 39 72.02 -35.29 21.35
N GLU A 40 72.11 -33.98 21.63
CA GLU A 40 71.00 -33.22 22.20
C GLU A 40 69.78 -33.18 21.28
N HIS A 41 70.01 -33.06 19.96
CA HIS A 41 68.92 -33.02 19.00
C HIS A 41 68.13 -34.34 18.97
N GLU A 42 68.84 -35.47 18.99
CA GLU A 42 68.25 -36.80 18.98
C GLU A 42 67.45 -37.06 20.26
N GLU A 43 68.00 -36.68 21.42
CA GLU A 43 67.31 -36.80 22.69
C GLU A 43 66.08 -35.90 22.77
N LEU A 44 66.19 -34.63 22.33
CA LEU A 44 65.03 -33.74 22.25
C LEU A 44 63.95 -34.28 21.33
N LYS A 45 64.33 -34.89 20.21
CA LYS A 45 63.38 -35.52 19.29
C LYS A 45 62.71 -36.73 19.91
N ARG A 46 63.46 -37.60 20.61
CA ARG A 46 62.94 -38.76 21.35
C ARG A 46 61.92 -38.33 22.41
N LEU A 47 62.29 -37.38 23.26
CA LEU A 47 61.42 -36.84 24.31
C LEU A 47 60.19 -36.15 23.73
N HIS A 48 60.34 -35.39 22.65
CA HIS A 48 59.21 -34.73 21.99
C HIS A 48 58.21 -35.74 21.46
N ASN A 49 58.69 -36.82 20.83
CA ASN A 49 57.83 -37.87 20.29
C ASN A 49 57.07 -38.61 21.40
N GLN A 50 57.75 -38.94 22.50
CA GLN A 50 57.13 -39.56 23.68
C GLN A 50 56.04 -38.65 24.26
N TYR A 51 56.39 -37.40 24.59
CA TYR A 51 55.45 -36.43 25.13
C TYR A 51 54.23 -36.22 24.23
N ARG A 52 54.43 -36.07 22.91
CA ARG A 52 53.30 -35.89 21.99
C ARG A 52 52.39 -37.11 21.95
N THR A 53 52.96 -38.30 22.05
CA THR A 53 52.19 -39.55 22.04
C THR A 53 51.33 -39.65 23.30
N GLU A 54 51.92 -39.40 24.47
CA GLU A 54 51.20 -39.34 25.76
C GLU A 54 50.12 -38.25 25.77
N MET A 55 50.44 -37.04 25.31
CA MET A 55 49.47 -35.95 25.26
C MET A 55 48.33 -36.25 24.27
N LYS A 56 48.61 -36.98 23.19
CA LYS A 56 47.60 -37.42 22.22
C LYS A 56 46.66 -38.45 22.85
N SER A 57 47.16 -39.42 23.62
CA SER A 57 46.31 -40.41 24.29
C SER A 57 45.39 -39.76 25.33
N LEU A 58 45.92 -38.83 26.14
CA LEU A 58 45.10 -38.05 27.09
C LEU A 58 44.01 -37.25 26.39
N ARG A 59 44.33 -36.58 25.28
CA ARG A 59 43.34 -35.84 24.49
C ARG A 59 42.23 -36.74 23.98
N LEU A 60 42.58 -37.91 23.44
CA LEU A 60 41.60 -38.87 22.93
C LEU A 60 40.67 -39.33 24.05
N PHE A 61 41.23 -39.74 25.20
CA PHE A 61 40.46 -40.14 26.37
C PHE A 61 39.44 -39.08 26.82
N PHE A 62 39.89 -37.81 26.98
CA PHE A 62 38.96 -36.74 27.36
C PHE A 62 37.92 -36.47 26.28
N SER A 63 38.29 -36.54 25.00
CA SER A 63 37.36 -36.33 23.89
C SER A 63 36.25 -37.40 23.87
N GLU A 64 36.61 -38.67 24.08
CA GLU A 64 35.67 -39.78 24.14
C GLU A 64 34.75 -39.65 25.35
N ARG A 65 35.30 -39.28 26.51
CA ARG A 65 34.50 -39.05 27.71
C ARG A 65 33.52 -37.89 27.54
N THR A 66 33.93 -36.78 26.93
CA THR A 66 33.02 -35.66 26.63
C THR A 66 31.93 -36.06 25.64
N LYS A 67 32.28 -36.86 24.62
CA LYS A 67 31.29 -37.38 23.67
C LYS A 67 30.28 -38.25 24.39
N ALA A 68 30.73 -39.22 25.17
CA ALA A 68 29.86 -40.11 25.94
C ALA A 68 28.93 -39.36 26.91
N MET A 69 29.40 -38.27 27.53
CA MET A 69 28.54 -37.39 28.34
C MET A 69 27.46 -36.70 27.51
N SER A 70 27.76 -36.26 26.28
CA SER A 70 26.78 -35.59 25.41
C SER A 70 25.83 -36.55 24.68
N THR A 71 26.27 -37.78 24.41
CA THR A 71 25.52 -38.77 23.63
C THR A 71 24.88 -39.85 24.50
N GLY A 72 24.97 -39.75 25.83
CA GLY A 72 24.28 -40.66 26.73
C GLY A 72 22.77 -40.59 26.49
N GLU A 73 22.11 -41.75 26.46
CA GLU A 73 20.67 -41.86 26.18
C GLU A 73 19.84 -40.97 27.12
N GLU A 74 20.23 -40.86 28.39
CA GLU A 74 19.59 -40.00 29.38
C GLU A 74 19.70 -38.51 29.04
N VAL A 75 20.87 -38.07 28.56
CA VAL A 75 21.11 -36.66 28.19
C VAL A 75 20.34 -36.32 26.91
N LEU A 76 20.30 -37.24 25.95
CA LEU A 76 19.50 -37.08 24.74
C LEU A 76 18.00 -37.03 25.05
N ALA A 77 17.52 -37.89 25.94
CA ALA A 77 16.12 -37.89 26.38
C ALA A 77 15.76 -36.59 27.12
N GLU A 78 16.66 -36.07 27.96
CA GLU A 78 16.46 -34.79 28.65
C GLU A 78 16.45 -33.61 27.67
N ILE A 79 17.32 -33.62 26.66
CA ILE A 79 17.32 -32.60 25.59
C ILE A 79 16.00 -32.65 24.81
N ALA A 80 15.59 -33.85 24.35
CA ALA A 80 14.34 -34.01 23.60
C ALA A 80 13.12 -33.56 24.41
N LYS A 81 13.09 -33.86 25.72
CA LYS A 81 12.03 -33.39 26.61
C LYS A 81 12.01 -31.87 26.73
N ARG A 82 13.17 -31.23 26.92
CA ARG A 82 13.27 -29.76 26.97
C ARG A 82 12.83 -29.11 25.65
N GLU A 83 13.15 -29.74 24.51
CA GLU A 83 12.72 -29.26 23.19
C GLU A 83 11.21 -29.35 23.02
N GLU A 84 10.60 -30.46 23.44
CA GLU A 84 9.14 -30.64 23.42
C GLU A 84 8.44 -29.63 24.35
N ASP A 85 8.94 -29.46 25.58
CA ASP A 85 8.39 -28.48 26.52
C ASP A 85 8.47 -27.05 25.94
N ALA A 86 9.60 -26.67 25.34
CA ALA A 86 9.78 -25.37 24.69
C ALA A 86 8.86 -25.20 23.47
N HIS A 87 8.65 -26.26 22.69
CA HIS A 87 7.72 -26.27 21.57
C HIS A 87 6.28 -26.04 22.05
N GLN A 88 5.86 -26.71 23.13
CA GLN A 88 4.53 -26.53 23.71
C GLN A 88 4.31 -25.11 24.24
N GLU A 89 5.31 -24.51 24.88
CA GLU A 89 5.26 -23.11 25.28
C GLU A 89 5.09 -22.16 24.08
N ALA A 90 5.84 -22.39 23.00
CA ALA A 90 5.74 -21.60 21.78
C ALA A 90 4.35 -21.71 21.13
N VAL A 91 3.78 -22.92 21.08
CA VAL A 91 2.41 -23.16 20.59
C VAL A 91 1.39 -22.42 21.45
N ARG A 92 1.53 -22.44 22.78
CA ARG A 92 0.63 -21.71 23.70
C ARG A 92 0.67 -20.21 23.43
N ILE A 93 1.87 -19.63 23.33
CA ILE A 93 2.04 -18.20 23.04
C ILE A 93 1.43 -17.83 21.67
N ASN A 94 1.62 -18.69 20.67
CA ASN A 94 1.02 -18.48 19.35
C ASN A 94 -0.51 -18.47 19.41
N ALA A 95 -1.10 -19.42 20.16
CA ALA A 95 -2.55 -19.48 20.35
C ALA A 95 -3.09 -18.23 21.07
N GLU A 96 -2.42 -17.77 22.12
CA GLU A 96 -2.79 -16.52 22.82
C GLU A 96 -2.72 -15.30 21.89
N TRP A 97 -1.69 -15.23 21.04
CA TRP A 97 -1.55 -14.14 20.07
C TRP A 97 -2.63 -14.19 19.00
N ASN A 98 -2.91 -15.37 18.45
CA ASN A 98 -3.97 -15.57 17.46
C ASN A 98 -5.34 -15.19 18.03
N ALA A 99 -5.62 -15.51 19.29
CA ALA A 99 -6.87 -15.12 19.95
C ALA A 99 -7.01 -13.59 20.04
N ARG A 100 -5.94 -12.87 20.41
CA ARG A 100 -5.94 -11.40 20.45
C ARG A 100 -6.15 -10.78 19.06
N VAL A 101 -5.49 -11.34 18.04
CA VAL A 101 -5.64 -10.87 16.66
C VAL A 101 -7.05 -11.15 16.14
N ALA A 102 -7.64 -12.30 16.48
CA ALA A 102 -9.01 -12.63 16.11
C ALA A 102 -10.01 -11.64 16.71
N GLU A 103 -9.86 -11.28 17.99
CA GLU A 103 -10.71 -10.28 18.64
C GLU A 103 -10.62 -8.91 17.92
N HIS A 104 -9.42 -8.49 17.55
CA HIS A 104 -9.24 -7.24 16.79
C HIS A 104 -9.86 -7.33 15.39
N ARG A 105 -9.77 -8.48 14.72
CA ARG A 105 -10.38 -8.69 13.40
C ARG A 105 -11.89 -8.61 13.46
N GLU A 106 -12.52 -9.23 14.46
CA GLU A 106 -13.97 -9.17 14.66
C GLU A 106 -14.45 -7.73 14.87
N LYS A 107 -13.71 -6.92 15.66
CA LYS A 107 -14.03 -5.48 15.86
C LYS A 107 -13.99 -4.70 14.55
N LEU A 108 -12.91 -4.85 13.77
CA LEU A 108 -12.79 -4.17 12.48
C LEU A 108 -13.87 -4.59 11.50
N LEU A 109 -14.21 -5.88 11.46
CA LEU A 109 -15.22 -6.42 10.55
C LEU A 109 -16.64 -5.98 10.96
N ALA A 110 -16.89 -5.76 12.25
CA ALA A 110 -18.12 -5.14 12.72
C ALA A 110 -18.23 -3.66 12.28
N GLU A 111 -17.16 -2.88 12.45
CA GLU A 111 -17.11 -1.48 11.98
C GLU A 111 -17.27 -1.37 10.46
N GLU A 112 -16.66 -2.28 9.69
CA GLU A 112 -16.78 -2.32 8.22
C GLU A 112 -18.23 -2.62 7.79
N LYS A 113 -18.89 -3.57 8.46
CA LYS A 113 -20.31 -3.87 8.22
C LYS A 113 -21.22 -2.69 8.54
N GLU A 114 -20.97 -1.97 9.63
CA GLU A 114 -21.76 -0.78 9.98
C GLU A 114 -21.63 0.30 8.89
N ARG A 115 -20.41 0.54 8.40
CA ARG A 115 -20.18 1.49 7.29
C ARG A 115 -20.84 1.04 6.00
N GLU A 116 -20.75 -0.25 5.65
CA GLU A 116 -21.40 -0.79 4.45
C GLU A 116 -22.92 -0.60 4.52
N VAL A 117 -23.53 -0.82 5.69
CA VAL A 117 -24.97 -0.58 5.90
C VAL A 117 -25.30 0.91 5.71
N GLU A 118 -24.51 1.83 6.27
CA GLU A 118 -24.69 3.27 6.08
C GLU A 118 -24.59 3.69 4.61
N GLU A 119 -23.57 3.20 3.90
CA GLU A 119 -23.37 3.48 2.46
C GLU A 119 -24.55 2.98 1.62
N ILE A 120 -25.04 1.77 1.90
CA ILE A 120 -26.21 1.21 1.22
C ILE A 120 -27.46 2.06 1.48
N LEU A 121 -27.69 2.48 2.73
CA LEU A 121 -28.83 3.34 3.09
C LEU A 121 -28.76 4.69 2.37
N GLU A 122 -27.58 5.31 2.33
CA GLU A 122 -27.38 6.55 1.59
C GLU A 122 -27.63 6.38 0.09
N ALA A 123 -27.15 5.28 -0.50
CA ALA A 123 -27.35 4.98 -1.91
C ALA A 123 -28.85 4.79 -2.23
N VAL A 124 -29.59 4.09 -1.37
CA VAL A 124 -31.04 3.89 -1.51
C VAL A 124 -31.78 5.23 -1.41
N GLU A 125 -31.44 6.09 -0.44
CA GLU A 125 -32.06 7.41 -0.30
C GLU A 125 -31.76 8.33 -1.49
N LYS A 126 -30.51 8.32 -2.00
CA LYS A 126 -30.12 9.07 -3.21
C LYS A 126 -30.89 8.58 -4.43
N ALA A 127 -31.00 7.26 -4.62
CA ALA A 127 -31.76 6.67 -5.72
C ALA A 127 -33.26 7.03 -5.63
N ARG A 128 -33.84 7.02 -4.41
CA ARG A 128 -35.23 7.41 -4.18
C ARG A 128 -35.49 8.87 -4.54
N LYS A 129 -34.61 9.79 -4.13
CA LYS A 129 -34.70 11.22 -4.47
C LYS A 129 -34.60 11.44 -5.97
N ALA A 130 -33.62 10.82 -6.63
CA ALA A 130 -33.46 10.92 -8.08
C ALA A 130 -34.69 10.38 -8.83
N ALA A 131 -35.27 9.26 -8.38
CA ALA A 131 -36.47 8.71 -8.97
C ALA A 131 -37.69 9.64 -8.80
N LEU A 132 -37.83 10.30 -7.65
CA LEU A 132 -38.88 11.30 -7.42
C LEU A 132 -38.70 12.52 -8.34
N GLU A 133 -37.49 13.07 -8.44
CA GLU A 133 -37.20 14.18 -9.35
C GLU A 133 -37.50 13.86 -10.81
N MET A 134 -37.12 12.65 -11.25
CA MET A 134 -37.43 12.17 -12.60
C MET A 134 -38.93 12.05 -12.84
N LYS A 135 -39.69 11.54 -11.86
CA LYS A 135 -41.15 11.49 -11.95
C LYS A 135 -41.77 12.88 -12.06
N MET A 136 -41.35 13.82 -11.21
CA MET A 136 -41.84 15.20 -11.24
C MET A 136 -41.56 15.87 -12.59
N LYS A 137 -40.35 15.70 -13.14
CA LYS A 137 -40.00 16.22 -14.47
C LYS A 137 -40.85 15.59 -15.57
N ALA A 138 -41.07 14.28 -15.52
CA ALA A 138 -41.92 13.58 -16.49
C ALA A 138 -43.38 14.06 -16.41
N GLU A 139 -43.93 14.25 -15.21
CA GLU A 139 -45.28 14.78 -15.01
C GLU A 139 -45.43 16.21 -15.55
N GLU A 140 -44.42 17.05 -15.34
CA GLU A 140 -44.40 18.42 -15.86
C GLU A 140 -44.38 18.45 -17.39
N ILE A 141 -43.53 17.61 -18.02
CA ILE A 141 -43.52 17.46 -19.48
C ILE A 141 -44.88 17.00 -20.00
N VAL A 142 -45.48 15.99 -19.36
CA VAL A 142 -46.80 15.48 -19.75
C VAL A 142 -47.88 16.56 -19.58
N ARG A 143 -47.81 17.40 -18.54
CA ARG A 143 -48.75 18.50 -18.33
C ARG A 143 -48.60 19.56 -19.43
N GLN A 144 -47.38 20.00 -19.74
CA GLN A 144 -47.12 20.95 -20.82
C GLN A 144 -47.59 20.40 -22.17
N GLU A 145 -47.37 19.11 -22.42
CA GLU A 145 -47.79 18.47 -23.66
C GLU A 145 -49.32 18.37 -23.77
N LYS A 146 -50.03 18.12 -22.66
CA LYS A 146 -51.51 18.17 -22.63
C LYS A 146 -52.05 19.57 -22.94
N GLU A 147 -51.36 20.62 -22.51
CA GLU A 147 -51.74 22.00 -22.85
C GLU A 147 -51.49 22.30 -24.32
N ARG A 148 -50.34 21.88 -24.86
CA ARG A 148 -50.00 22.02 -26.29
C ARG A 148 -50.94 21.22 -27.19
N ALA A 149 -51.35 20.03 -26.76
CA ALA A 149 -52.23 19.15 -27.52
C ALA A 149 -53.59 19.78 -27.85
N LYS A 150 -54.07 20.73 -27.03
CA LYS A 150 -55.30 21.50 -27.32
C LYS A 150 -55.17 22.35 -28.58
N ASN A 151 -53.94 22.75 -28.94
CA ASN A 151 -53.63 23.58 -30.10
C ASN A 151 -53.20 22.75 -31.32
N TYR A 152 -53.24 21.41 -31.25
CA TYR A 152 -52.86 20.55 -32.37
C TYR A 152 -53.95 20.51 -33.44
N ILE A 153 -53.52 20.42 -34.70
CA ILE A 153 -54.39 20.36 -35.85
C ILE A 153 -54.96 18.94 -35.94
N THR A 154 -56.25 18.79 -35.70
CA THR A 154 -57.02 17.56 -35.89
C THR A 154 -57.67 17.55 -37.27
N PRO A 155 -58.07 16.38 -37.84
CA PRO A 155 -58.71 16.31 -39.16
C PRO A 155 -59.95 17.20 -39.30
N GLU A 156 -60.63 17.51 -38.20
CA GLU A 156 -61.80 18.37 -38.15
C GLU A 156 -61.45 19.87 -38.23
N ASN A 157 -60.25 20.27 -37.81
CA ASN A 157 -59.78 21.67 -37.72
C ASN A 157 -58.73 22.01 -38.82
N ILE A 158 -58.59 21.19 -39.86
CA ILE A 158 -57.57 21.38 -40.90
C ILE A 158 -57.84 22.64 -41.72
N ASP A 159 -59.06 22.80 -42.23
CA ASP A 159 -59.37 23.89 -43.17
C ASP A 159 -59.28 25.27 -42.50
N GLU A 160 -59.74 25.38 -41.24
CA GLU A 160 -59.63 26.61 -40.45
C GLU A 160 -58.17 26.96 -40.14
N ALA A 161 -57.34 25.96 -39.81
CA ALA A 161 -55.92 26.18 -39.54
C ALA A 161 -55.16 26.63 -40.80
N ILE A 162 -55.47 26.09 -41.98
CA ILE A 162 -54.86 26.49 -43.27
C ILE A 162 -55.17 27.97 -43.55
N ASN A 163 -56.43 28.38 -43.43
CA ASN A 163 -56.83 29.77 -43.69
C ASN A 163 -56.13 30.73 -42.72
N LYS A 164 -56.11 30.40 -41.42
CA LYS A 164 -55.44 31.22 -40.39
C LYS A 164 -53.94 31.39 -40.65
N ALA A 165 -53.27 30.36 -41.17
CA ALA A 165 -51.85 30.39 -41.52
C ALA A 165 -51.56 31.23 -42.77
N LEU A 166 -52.46 31.21 -43.76
CA LEU A 166 -52.37 32.07 -44.95
C LEU A 166 -52.59 33.55 -44.59
N ASP A 167 -53.54 33.83 -43.69
CA ASP A 167 -53.87 35.19 -43.27
C ASP A 167 -52.80 35.82 -42.35
N ASN A 168 -52.11 35.00 -41.54
CA ASN A 168 -51.10 35.46 -40.57
C ASN A 168 -49.72 34.82 -40.85
N PRO A 169 -48.95 35.32 -41.83
CA PRO A 169 -47.58 34.87 -42.04
C PRO A 169 -46.70 35.28 -40.84
N VAL A 170 -46.06 34.31 -40.20
CA VAL A 170 -45.14 34.53 -39.07
C VAL A 170 -43.70 34.55 -39.57
N ASP A 171 -42.96 35.63 -39.27
CA ASP A 171 -41.53 35.78 -39.58
C ASP A 171 -40.69 35.33 -38.37
N HIS A 172 -39.78 34.37 -38.60
CA HIS A 172 -38.85 33.85 -37.60
C HIS A 172 -37.43 34.43 -37.74
N GLU A 173 -37.19 35.34 -38.69
CA GLU A 173 -35.88 35.95 -38.89
C GLU A 173 -35.51 36.85 -37.70
N PHE A 174 -34.29 36.67 -37.19
CA PHE A 174 -33.71 37.55 -36.19
C PHE A 174 -32.19 37.65 -36.38
N ALA A 175 -31.63 38.78 -35.99
CA ALA A 175 -30.18 39.00 -35.93
C ALA A 175 -29.74 39.10 -34.46
N ILE A 176 -28.48 38.73 -34.20
CA ILE A 176 -27.85 38.87 -32.89
C ILE A 176 -26.64 39.79 -33.05
N ASP A 177 -26.59 40.86 -32.25
CA ASP A 177 -25.44 41.77 -32.24
C ASP A 177 -24.28 41.22 -31.40
N LEU A 178 -23.11 41.88 -31.47
CA LEU A 178 -21.94 41.56 -30.64
C LEU A 178 -22.21 41.69 -29.13
N ASP A 179 -23.21 42.51 -28.75
CA ASP A 179 -23.68 42.69 -27.38
C ASP A 179 -24.82 41.70 -27.00
N GLU A 180 -24.98 40.61 -27.76
CA GLU A 180 -25.99 39.55 -27.58
C GLU A 180 -27.45 40.03 -27.64
N ASN A 181 -27.70 41.21 -28.21
CA ASN A 181 -29.05 41.73 -28.38
C ASN A 181 -29.75 41.04 -29.56
N ILE A 182 -30.97 40.53 -29.33
CA ILE A 182 -31.78 39.86 -30.36
C ILE A 182 -32.71 40.89 -31.02
N ILE A 183 -32.48 41.16 -32.31
CA ILE A 183 -33.33 42.03 -33.14
C ILE A 183 -34.21 41.12 -34.01
N LYS A 184 -35.52 41.11 -33.75
CA LYS A 184 -36.48 40.25 -34.46
C LYS A 184 -37.13 40.97 -35.64
N GLY A 185 -37.19 40.31 -36.80
CA GLY A 185 -37.90 40.74 -38.00
C GLY A 185 -37.00 41.35 -39.08
N ARG A 186 -37.38 41.17 -40.36
CA ARG A 186 -36.61 41.65 -41.52
C ARG A 186 -36.54 43.18 -41.68
N ARG A 187 -37.48 43.92 -41.10
CA ARG A 187 -37.66 45.39 -41.29
C ARG A 187 -37.49 46.22 -40.02
N THR A 188 -37.23 45.59 -38.89
CA THR A 188 -37.07 46.27 -37.60
C THR A 188 -35.66 46.85 -37.51
N LYS A 189 -35.57 48.10 -37.06
CA LYS A 189 -34.28 48.74 -36.77
C LYS A 189 -33.89 48.44 -35.32
N PRO A 190 -32.59 48.36 -35.00
CA PRO A 190 -32.13 48.23 -33.62
C PRO A 190 -32.68 49.40 -32.78
N VAL A 191 -33.49 49.08 -31.78
CA VAL A 191 -34.00 50.06 -30.83
C VAL A 191 -32.91 50.35 -29.81
N GLN A 192 -32.51 51.62 -29.68
CA GLN A 192 -31.61 52.05 -28.61
C GLN A 192 -32.37 51.91 -27.28
N LYS A 193 -31.96 50.95 -26.44
CA LYS A 193 -32.65 50.57 -25.18
C LYS A 193 -32.96 51.74 -24.24
N GLU A 194 -32.26 52.85 -24.34
CA GLU A 194 -32.47 54.05 -23.53
C GLU A 194 -33.85 54.73 -23.74
N GLN A 195 -34.47 54.59 -24.92
CA GLN A 195 -35.71 55.31 -25.25
C GLN A 195 -37.00 54.57 -24.83
N GLU A 196 -36.96 53.24 -24.71
CA GLU A 196 -38.13 52.44 -24.30
C GLU A 196 -38.35 52.44 -22.78
N GLU A 197 -37.29 52.50 -21.97
CA GLU A 197 -37.43 52.64 -20.50
C GLU A 197 -38.07 53.97 -20.12
N ILE A 198 -37.71 55.06 -20.83
CA ILE A 198 -38.27 56.39 -20.63
C ILE A 198 -39.77 56.43 -20.99
N GLN A 199 -40.19 55.77 -22.07
CA GLN A 199 -41.59 55.71 -22.48
C GLN A 199 -42.46 54.80 -21.59
N LYS A 200 -41.92 53.69 -21.07
CA LYS A 200 -42.64 52.83 -20.13
C LYS A 200 -42.89 53.50 -18.79
N VAL A 201 -41.92 54.27 -18.28
CA VAL A 201 -42.07 55.04 -17.04
C VAL A 201 -43.08 56.18 -17.22
N ALA A 202 -43.12 56.83 -18.39
CA ALA A 202 -44.05 57.93 -18.70
C ALA A 202 -45.51 57.48 -18.91
N MET A 203 -45.78 56.23 -19.27
CA MET A 203 -47.16 55.71 -19.40
C MET A 203 -47.68 54.99 -18.15
N SER A 204 -46.85 54.84 -17.12
CA SER A 204 -47.22 54.26 -15.82
C SER A 204 -47.46 55.29 -14.71
N ALA A 205 -47.42 56.59 -15.03
CA ALA A 205 -47.74 57.71 -14.14
C ALA A 205 -49.02 58.42 -14.64
#